data_AF-A0A2V9S4Y7-F1
#
_entry.id   AF-A0A2V9S4Y7-F1
#
_cell.length_a   1.000
_cell.length_b   1.000
_cell.length_c   1.000
_cell.angle_alpha   90.00
_cell.angle_beta   90.00
_cell.angle_gamma   90.00
#
_symmetry.space_group_name_H-M   'P 1'
#
loop_
_entity.id
_entity.type
_entity.pdbx_description
1 polymer ?
#
loop_
_entity_poly.entity_id
_entity_poly.type
_entity_poly.pdbx_seq_one_letter_code
_entity_poly.pdbx_strand_id
1 'polypeptide(L)'
;MIHGTPTTKATYGFSITVKGCGGHTSTKNYRVSINLASLQHLVGLSWAPSTSANITGYNIYRATVSGGPYSRINSGGLVAATLYDDGTVKSGTNYFYAVTTVNSSGIESVFCNQVKAVVPNP
;
A
#
# COMPACT_ATOMS: atom_id res chain seq x y z
N MET A 1 5.13 32.18 16.32
CA MET A 1 4.47 31.40 15.27
C MET A 1 5.43 30.30 14.85
N ILE A 2 4.96 29.07 14.69
CA ILE A 2 5.70 28.01 14.00
C ILE A 2 5.20 27.99 12.56
N HIS A 3 6.12 28.15 11.60
CA HIS A 3 5.86 28.15 10.17
C HIS A 3 6.64 26.98 9.56
N GLY A 4 6.00 26.20 8.69
CA GLY A 4 6.62 25.09 7.97
C GLY A 4 5.62 24.00 7.60
N THR A 5 5.84 23.33 6.48
CA THR A 5 5.07 22.14 6.08
C THR A 5 5.63 20.94 6.83
N PRO A 6 4.87 20.30 7.72
CA PRO A 6 5.36 19.15 8.47
C PRO A 6 5.59 17.96 7.53
N THR A 7 6.81 17.43 7.48
CA THR A 7 7.18 16.26 6.66
C THR A 7 7.26 14.96 7.45
N THR A 8 7.21 15.03 8.79
CA THR A 8 7.27 13.88 9.69
C THR A 8 6.00 13.76 10.52
N LYS A 9 5.43 12.55 10.59
CA LYS A 9 4.35 12.22 11.52
C LYS A 9 4.84 12.45 12.95
N ALA A 10 4.17 13.30 13.71
CA ALA A 10 4.55 13.61 15.08
C ALA A 10 3.35 14.12 15.89
N THR A 11 3.40 13.88 17.20
CA THR A 11 2.44 14.44 18.17
C THR A 11 3.20 15.33 19.13
N TYR A 12 2.77 16.58 19.23
CA TYR A 12 3.37 17.57 20.12
C TYR A 12 2.40 17.87 21.26
N GLY A 13 2.89 17.79 22.49
CA GLY A 13 2.14 18.20 23.68
C GLY A 13 2.61 19.58 24.12
N PHE A 14 1.68 20.42 24.56
CA PHE A 14 2.01 21.65 25.29
C PHE A 14 1.02 21.87 26.43
N SER A 15 1.48 22.52 27.48
CA SER A 15 0.65 22.90 28.62
C SER A 15 0.45 24.42 28.62
N ILE A 16 -0.77 24.85 28.90
CA ILE A 16 -1.08 26.24 29.23
C ILE A 16 -1.24 26.29 30.73
N THR A 17 -0.38 27.08 31.39
CA THR A 17 -0.46 27.33 32.83
C THR A 17 -0.84 28.78 33.06
N VAL A 18 -1.92 29.00 33.80
CA VAL A 18 -2.39 30.32 34.25
C VAL A 18 -2.15 30.43 35.74
N LYS A 19 -1.48 31.49 36.18
CA LYS A 19 -1.29 31.80 37.60
C LYS A 19 -2.09 33.04 37.95
N GLY A 20 -3.02 32.91 38.90
CA GLY A 20 -3.84 33.98 39.43
C GLY A 20 -3.21 34.68 40.63
N CYS A 21 -3.77 35.83 41.00
CA CYS A 21 -3.45 36.49 42.26
C CYS A 21 -3.79 35.56 43.45
N GLY A 22 -2.93 35.52 44.46
CA GLY A 22 -3.05 34.56 45.59
C GLY A 22 -2.32 33.22 45.38
N GLY A 23 -1.60 33.04 44.27
CA GLY A 23 -0.74 31.86 44.05
C GLY A 23 -1.46 30.66 43.43
N HIS A 24 -2.77 30.75 43.20
CA HIS A 24 -3.53 29.71 42.50
C HIS A 24 -3.01 29.52 41.08
N THR A 25 -2.81 28.26 40.70
CA THR A 25 -2.28 27.90 39.38
C THR A 25 -3.23 26.88 38.74
N SER A 26 -3.65 27.13 37.50
CA SER A 26 -4.45 26.20 36.70
C SER A 26 -3.67 25.82 35.46
N THR A 27 -3.51 24.52 35.22
CA THR A 27 -2.79 24.01 34.05
C THR A 27 -3.71 23.14 33.19
N LYS A 28 -3.70 23.37 31.88
CA LYS A 28 -4.40 22.54 30.90
C LYS A 28 -3.44 22.06 29.82
N ASN A 29 -3.49 20.75 29.56
CA ASN A 29 -2.63 20.12 28.56
C ASN A 29 -3.38 20.00 27.22
N TYR A 30 -2.67 20.29 26.14
CA TYR A 30 -3.14 20.21 24.76
C TYR A 30 -2.21 19.32 23.94
N ARG A 31 -2.75 18.72 22.88
CA ARG A 31 -2.01 17.93 21.92
C ARG A 31 -2.32 18.41 20.51
N VAL A 32 -1.28 18.50 19.68
CA VAL A 32 -1.38 18.71 18.24
C VAL A 32 -0.79 17.49 17.57
N SER A 33 -1.59 16.83 16.73
CA SER A 33 -1.18 15.65 15.98
C SER A 33 -1.03 16.02 14.52
N ILE A 34 0.15 15.76 13.97
CA ILE A 34 0.45 15.91 12.55
C ILE A 34 0.39 14.52 11.93
N ASN A 35 -0.60 14.30 11.08
CA ASN A 35 -0.69 13.11 10.24
C ASN A 35 -0.18 13.46 8.85
N LEU A 36 0.60 12.57 8.24
CA LEU A 36 0.96 12.70 6.84
C LEU A 36 -0.20 12.18 5.99
N ALA A 37 -0.57 12.94 4.96
CA ALA A 37 -1.40 12.41 3.88
C ALA A 37 -0.54 11.37 3.13
N SER A 38 -0.90 10.09 3.21
CA SER A 38 -0.26 9.11 2.34
C SER A 38 -0.73 9.38 0.92
N LEU A 39 0.18 9.82 0.06
CA LEU A 39 -0.02 9.80 -1.39
C LEU A 39 0.05 8.33 -1.81
N GLN A 40 -1.05 7.62 -1.60
CA GLN A 40 -1.15 6.20 -1.88
C GLN A 40 -1.29 6.03 -3.39
N HIS A 41 -0.27 5.47 -4.01
CA HIS A 41 -0.32 5.07 -5.40
C HIS A 41 -1.03 3.72 -5.52
N LEU A 42 -1.56 3.46 -6.72
CA LEU A 42 -2.23 2.22 -7.05
C LEU A 42 -1.73 1.75 -8.42
N VAL A 43 -1.38 0.48 -8.52
CA VAL A 43 -1.06 -0.16 -9.80
C VAL A 43 -2.23 -1.06 -10.18
N GLY A 44 -2.95 -0.66 -11.23
CA GLY A 44 -3.98 -1.48 -11.85
C GLY A 44 -3.37 -2.45 -12.86
N LEU A 45 -3.65 -3.73 -12.69
CA LEU A 45 -3.23 -4.82 -13.57
C LEU A 45 -4.43 -5.33 -14.35
N SER A 46 -4.23 -5.58 -15.64
CA SER A 46 -5.19 -6.25 -16.51
C SER A 46 -4.48 -7.30 -17.35
N TRP A 47 -5.11 -8.45 -17.56
CA TRP A 47 -4.57 -9.53 -18.38
C TRP A 47 -5.66 -10.19 -19.21
N ALA A 48 -5.26 -10.90 -20.27
CA ALA A 48 -6.19 -11.71 -21.05
C ALA A 48 -6.60 -12.97 -20.26
N PRO A 49 -7.87 -13.38 -20.30
CA PRO A 49 -8.31 -14.61 -19.66
C PRO A 49 -7.61 -15.83 -20.27
N SER A 50 -7.42 -16.87 -19.46
CA SER A 50 -6.91 -18.16 -19.95
C SER A 50 -7.91 -18.85 -20.89
N THR A 51 -7.42 -19.57 -21.89
CA THR A 51 -8.23 -20.36 -22.82
C THR A 51 -8.66 -21.71 -22.24
N SER A 52 -8.14 -22.09 -21.07
CA SER A 52 -8.52 -23.33 -20.40
C SER A 52 -9.89 -23.22 -19.73
N ALA A 53 -10.76 -24.20 -19.97
CA ALA A 53 -12.15 -24.18 -19.47
C ALA A 53 -12.27 -24.40 -17.95
N ASN A 54 -11.20 -24.85 -17.27
CA ASN A 54 -11.26 -25.31 -15.88
C ASN A 54 -10.58 -24.35 -14.88
N ILE A 55 -10.46 -23.07 -15.22
CA ILE A 55 -9.81 -22.07 -14.35
C ILE A 55 -10.79 -21.57 -13.27
N THR A 56 -10.38 -21.67 -12.02
CA THR A 56 -11.13 -21.18 -10.85
C THR A 56 -10.73 -19.76 -10.47
N GLY A 57 -9.51 -19.34 -10.83
CA GLY A 57 -9.10 -17.95 -10.70
C GLY A 57 -7.59 -17.77 -10.90
N TYR A 58 -7.08 -16.63 -10.43
CA TYR A 58 -5.71 -16.19 -10.67
C TYR A 58 -4.98 -15.87 -9.37
N ASN A 59 -3.69 -16.18 -9.32
CA ASN A 59 -2.78 -15.63 -8.31
C ASN A 59 -1.93 -14.53 -8.93
N ILE A 60 -1.72 -13.46 -8.16
CA ILE A 60 -0.97 -12.29 -8.58
C ILE A 60 0.30 -12.25 -7.76
N TYR A 61 1.41 -12.09 -8.45
CA TYR A 61 2.74 -12.09 -7.89
C TYR A 61 3.43 -10.78 -8.18
N ARG A 62 4.25 -10.34 -7.23
CA ARG A 62 5.03 -9.10 -7.31
C ARG A 62 6.47 -9.32 -6.88
N ALA A 63 7.40 -8.69 -7.59
CA ALA A 63 8.80 -8.58 -7.24
C ALA A 63 9.26 -7.12 -7.40
N THR A 64 10.36 -6.75 -6.74
CA THR A 64 11.05 -5.45 -6.95
C THR A 64 12.25 -5.57 -7.88
N VAL A 65 12.62 -6.80 -8.25
CA VAL A 65 13.71 -7.13 -9.15
C VAL A 65 13.13 -7.93 -10.32
N SER A 66 13.61 -7.64 -11.53
CA SER A 66 13.19 -8.36 -12.73
C SER A 66 13.54 -9.84 -12.60
N GLY A 67 12.59 -10.73 -12.89
CA GLY A 67 12.78 -12.18 -12.74
C GLY A 67 12.59 -12.70 -11.32
N GLY A 68 12.32 -11.85 -10.34
CA GLY A 68 12.02 -12.26 -8.96
C GLY A 68 13.13 -11.97 -7.94
N PRO A 69 12.98 -12.46 -6.69
CA PRO A 69 11.95 -13.40 -6.24
C PRO A 69 10.54 -12.79 -6.18
N TYR A 70 9.55 -13.59 -6.56
CA TYR A 70 8.15 -13.18 -6.58
C TYR A 70 7.44 -13.55 -5.26
N SER A 71 6.60 -12.64 -4.77
CA SER A 71 5.70 -12.87 -3.63
C SER A 71 4.25 -12.77 -4.09
N ARG A 72 3.40 -13.70 -3.66
CA ARG A 72 1.95 -13.63 -3.90
C ARG A 72 1.33 -12.49 -3.12
N ILE A 73 0.55 -11.62 -3.77
CA ILE A 73 -0.04 -10.42 -3.14
C ILE A 73 -1.55 -10.49 -2.96
N ASN A 74 -2.26 -11.41 -3.62
CA ASN A 74 -3.67 -11.70 -3.38
C ASN A 74 -3.84 -12.70 -2.21
N SER A 75 -3.54 -12.28 -0.99
CA SER A 75 -3.66 -13.16 0.20
C SER A 75 -5.10 -13.55 0.54
N GLY A 76 -6.09 -12.76 0.11
CA GLY A 76 -7.53 -12.99 0.36
C GLY A 76 -8.15 -14.13 -0.45
N GLY A 77 -7.38 -14.78 -1.32
CA GLY A 77 -7.85 -15.88 -2.17
C GLY A 77 -7.63 -15.60 -3.66
N LEU A 78 -8.08 -16.53 -4.50
CA LEU A 78 -7.98 -16.41 -5.94
C LEU A 78 -8.78 -15.20 -6.45
N VAL A 79 -8.22 -14.48 -7.40
CA VAL A 79 -8.94 -13.42 -8.11
C VAL A 79 -9.75 -14.07 -9.23
N ALA A 80 -11.07 -13.88 -9.23
CA ALA A 80 -11.95 -14.43 -10.28
C ALA A 80 -11.96 -13.55 -11.55
N ALA A 81 -11.74 -12.24 -11.38
CA ALA A 81 -11.65 -11.29 -12.48
C ALA A 81 -10.28 -11.34 -13.18
N THR A 82 -10.19 -10.69 -14.35
CA THR A 82 -8.93 -10.45 -15.08
C THR A 82 -8.34 -9.07 -14.81
N LEU A 83 -8.64 -8.54 -13.62
CA LEU A 83 -8.25 -7.22 -13.14
C LEU A 83 -7.82 -7.33 -11.67
N TYR A 84 -6.78 -6.60 -11.30
CA TYR A 84 -6.33 -6.52 -9.91
C TYR A 84 -5.64 -5.19 -9.61
N ASP A 85 -6.02 -4.57 -8.48
CA ASP A 85 -5.42 -3.33 -8.02
C ASP A 85 -4.46 -3.58 -6.85
N ASP A 86 -3.19 -3.27 -7.04
CA ASP A 86 -2.19 -3.27 -5.97
C ASP A 86 -2.07 -1.87 -5.34
N GLY A 87 -2.79 -1.67 -4.24
CA GLY A 87 -2.73 -0.45 -3.43
C GLY A 87 -1.60 -0.44 -2.39
N THR A 88 -0.75 -1.47 -2.34
CA THR A 88 0.33 -1.59 -1.34
C THR A 88 1.68 -1.10 -1.87
N VAL A 89 1.67 -0.50 -3.05
CA VAL A 89 2.87 0.00 -3.74
C VAL A 89 3.44 1.24 -3.07
N LYS A 90 4.77 1.37 -3.14
CA LYS A 90 5.50 2.55 -2.64
C LYS A 90 5.93 3.45 -3.79
N SER A 91 5.81 4.75 -3.59
CA SER A 91 6.29 5.77 -4.52
C SER A 91 7.78 5.56 -4.85
N GLY A 92 8.17 5.83 -6.09
CA GLY A 92 9.55 5.68 -6.55
C GLY A 92 10.05 4.25 -6.72
N THR A 93 9.19 3.25 -6.50
CA THR A 93 9.58 1.84 -6.57
C THR A 93 9.18 1.24 -7.92
N ASN A 94 10.10 0.48 -8.52
CA ASN A 94 9.81 -0.36 -9.67
C ASN A 94 9.27 -1.71 -9.18
N TYR A 95 8.16 -2.14 -9.77
CA TYR A 95 7.58 -3.44 -9.49
C TYR A 95 7.48 -4.25 -10.77
N PHE A 96 7.65 -5.56 -10.62
CA PHE A 96 7.46 -6.55 -11.67
C PHE A 96 6.34 -7.46 -11.24
N TYR A 97 5.32 -7.60 -12.09
CA TYR A 97 4.15 -8.40 -11.80
C TYR A 97 4.08 -9.60 -12.73
N ALA A 98 3.63 -10.73 -12.18
CA ALA A 98 3.34 -11.94 -12.92
C ALA A 98 2.01 -12.52 -12.42
N VAL A 99 1.32 -13.25 -13.30
CA VAL A 99 0.02 -13.87 -13.00
C VAL A 99 0.10 -15.35 -13.33
N THR A 100 -0.49 -16.19 -12.50
CA THR A 100 -0.71 -17.61 -12.75
C THR A 100 -2.20 -17.92 -12.70
N THR A 101 -2.60 -18.99 -13.37
CA THR A 101 -3.97 -19.53 -13.26
C THR A 101 -4.01 -20.67 -12.26
N VAL A 102 -5.12 -20.82 -11.56
CA VAL A 102 -5.39 -21.96 -10.68
C VAL A 102 -6.66 -22.67 -11.16
N ASN A 103 -6.59 -23.99 -11.32
CA ASN A 103 -7.73 -24.80 -11.77
C ASN A 103 -8.60 -25.31 -10.61
N SER A 104 -9.70 -25.99 -10.94
CA SER A 104 -10.64 -26.55 -9.94
C SER A 104 -10.04 -27.62 -9.03
N SER A 105 -8.91 -28.22 -9.42
CA SER A 105 -8.14 -29.16 -8.60
C SER A 105 -7.10 -28.45 -7.72
N GLY A 106 -7.03 -27.10 -7.75
CA GLY A 106 -6.05 -26.31 -7.01
C GLY A 106 -4.65 -26.31 -7.62
N ILE A 107 -4.48 -26.83 -8.84
CA ILE A 107 -3.19 -26.86 -9.52
C ILE A 107 -2.93 -25.48 -10.14
N GLU A 108 -1.77 -24.93 -9.82
CA GLU A 108 -1.30 -23.64 -10.30
C GLU A 108 -0.41 -23.78 -11.54
N SER A 109 -0.58 -22.88 -12.51
CA SER A 109 0.26 -22.84 -13.72
C SER A 109 1.63 -22.23 -13.47
N VAL A 110 2.49 -22.32 -14.47
CA VAL A 110 3.69 -21.47 -14.56
C VAL A 110 3.29 -19.99 -14.67
N PHE A 111 4.23 -19.10 -14.34
CA PHE A 111 4.07 -17.65 -14.52
C PHE A 111 3.82 -17.29 -15.98
N CYS A 112 2.88 -16.38 -16.21
CA CYS A 112 2.76 -15.67 -17.47
C CYS A 112 3.95 -14.71 -17.68
N ASN A 113 3.98 -13.98 -18.80
CA ASN A 113 4.96 -12.93 -19.02
C ASN A 113 4.91 -11.89 -17.89
N GLN A 114 6.08 -11.49 -17.40
CA GLN A 114 6.14 -10.41 -16.42
C GLN A 114 5.88 -9.06 -17.08
N VAL A 115 5.28 -8.14 -16.33
CA VAL A 115 5.12 -6.73 -16.71
C VAL A 115 5.79 -5.83 -15.68
N LYS A 116 6.40 -4.74 -16.14
CA LYS A 116 7.02 -3.73 -15.27
C LYS A 116 6.06 -2.58 -15.04
N ALA A 117 5.89 -2.18 -13.78
CA ALA A 117 5.24 -0.93 -13.40
C ALA A 117 6.23 -0.01 -12.69
N VAL A 118 6.22 1.27 -13.03
CA VAL A 118 7.01 2.31 -12.37
C VAL A 118 6.06 3.16 -11.57
N VAL A 119 6.25 3.20 -10.25
CA VAL A 119 5.45 4.06 -9.38
C VAL A 119 6.12 5.43 -9.33
N PRO A 120 5.42 6.53 -9.68
CA PRO A 120 5.99 7.87 -9.65
C PRO A 120 6.55 8.25 -8.27
N ASN A 121 7.53 9.15 -8.27
CA ASN A 121 7.90 9.88 -7.06
C ASN A 121 6.88 11.01 -6.82
N PRO A 122 6.64 11.39 -5.56
CA PRO A 122 5.88 12.60 -5.24
C PRO A 122 6.50 13.86 -5.83
#